data_AF-A0A2G8K7Z1-F1
#
_entry.id   AF-A0A2G8K7Z1-F1
#
_cell.length_a   1.000
_cell.length_b   1.000
_cell.length_c   1.000
_cell.angle_alpha   90.00
_cell.angle_beta   90.00
_cell.angle_gamma   90.00
#
_symmetry.space_group_name_H-M   'P 1'
#
loop_
_entity.id
_entity.type
_entity.pdbx_description
1 polymer ?
#
loop_
_entity_poly.entity_id
_entity_poly.type
_entity_poly.pdbx_seq_one_letter_code
_entity_poly.pdbx_strand_id
1 'polypeptide(L)'
;MLDEEILTRIQAASCAVGRLRDRVFNCRDLTTETKLMVYNQCVIPILLYGSESWTLYHHNIRQLRTIQQRHLRSILKIKWDDFVTNDEVLDLATYEDIEAVLTRNRFRWLGHVARMPDDRPVKELLYGELGVGKRRVGRPLLRYKDTLKVSLIKGDVLHTWSEVVNDSSSWRRTTFGTAVKMDQCGREENIKKRQRRHQSNLS
;
A
#
# COMPACT_ATOMS: atom_id res chain seq x y z
N MET A 1 -3.53 19.11 2.56
CA MET A 1 -2.14 18.66 2.78
C MET A 1 -1.91 17.20 2.37
N LEU A 2 -2.35 16.17 3.11
CA LEU A 2 -2.12 14.77 2.69
C LEU A 2 -2.92 14.39 1.43
N ASP A 3 -4.20 14.77 1.36
CA ASP A 3 -5.04 14.43 0.21
C ASP A 3 -4.56 15.14 -1.07
N GLU A 4 -4.10 16.38 -0.96
CA GLU A 4 -3.46 17.12 -2.06
C GLU A 4 -2.16 16.46 -2.53
N GLU A 5 -1.32 15.99 -1.60
CA GLU A 5 -0.10 15.25 -1.93
C GLU A 5 -0.46 13.96 -2.69
N ILE A 6 -1.42 13.18 -2.20
CA ILE A 6 -1.87 11.95 -2.85
C ILE A 6 -2.43 12.25 -4.25
N LEU A 7 -3.24 13.29 -4.39
CA LEU A 7 -3.76 13.71 -5.69
C LEU A 7 -2.63 14.12 -6.64
N THR A 8 -1.63 14.85 -6.15
CA THR A 8 -0.45 15.25 -6.93
C THR A 8 0.34 14.02 -7.41
N ARG A 9 0.55 13.03 -6.54
CA ARG A 9 1.21 11.76 -6.90
C ARG A 9 0.42 10.94 -7.90
N ILE A 10 -0.90 10.88 -7.74
CA ILE A 10 -1.81 10.24 -8.69
C ILE A 10 -1.70 10.92 -10.05
N GLN A 11 -1.77 12.25 -10.11
CA GLN A 11 -1.65 13.01 -11.35
C GLN A 11 -0.29 12.76 -12.02
N ALA A 12 0.81 12.84 -11.27
CA ALA A 12 2.15 12.58 -11.78
C ALA A 12 2.29 11.15 -12.35
N ALA A 13 1.80 10.15 -11.62
CA ALA A 13 1.82 8.76 -12.07
C ALA A 13 0.95 8.54 -13.32
N SER A 14 -0.26 9.11 -13.36
CA SER A 14 -1.13 9.04 -14.54
C SER A 14 -0.55 9.77 -15.75
N CYS A 15 0.14 10.89 -15.55
CA CYS A 15 0.88 11.57 -16.61
C CYS A 15 2.04 10.71 -17.13
N ALA A 16 2.78 10.03 -16.25
CA ALA A 16 3.83 9.09 -16.66
C ALA A 16 3.25 7.93 -17.49
N VAL A 17 2.12 7.36 -17.06
CA VAL A 17 1.39 6.34 -17.83
C VAL A 17 0.97 6.86 -19.20
N GLY A 18 0.45 8.09 -19.26
CA GLY A 18 0.08 8.76 -20.51
C GLY A 18 1.25 8.93 -21.47
N ARG A 19 2.41 9.38 -20.98
CA ARG A 19 3.63 9.57 -21.80
C ARG A 19 4.20 8.26 -22.33
N LEU A 20 4.10 7.18 -21.55
CA LEU A 20 4.58 5.84 -21.94
C LEU A 20 3.53 5.05 -22.74
N ARG A 21 2.33 5.61 -22.95
CA ARG A 21 1.18 4.91 -23.54
C ARG A 21 1.51 4.28 -24.88
N ASP A 22 1.97 5.06 -25.86
CA ASP A 22 2.12 4.57 -27.23
C ASP A 22 3.42 3.79 -27.42
N ARG A 23 4.49 4.20 -26.73
CA ARG A 23 5.82 3.58 -26.86
C ARG A 23 5.96 2.28 -26.06
N VAL A 24 5.24 2.14 -24.95
CA VAL A 24 5.35 0.97 -24.07
C VAL A 24 4.02 0.22 -23.98
N PHE A 25 2.98 0.85 -23.43
CA PHE A 25 1.78 0.10 -23.04
C PHE A 25 0.91 -0.36 -24.23
N ASN A 26 0.90 0.39 -25.33
CA ASN A 26 0.19 0.04 -26.57
C ASN A 26 1.10 -0.62 -27.62
N CYS A 27 2.41 -0.66 -27.40
CA CYS A 27 3.34 -1.30 -28.32
C CYS A 27 3.04 -2.80 -28.42
N ARG A 28 2.87 -3.32 -29.64
CA ARG A 28 2.57 -4.74 -29.90
C ARG A 28 3.82 -5.61 -29.80
N ASP A 29 4.99 -5.01 -30.01
CA ASP A 29 6.28 -5.72 -30.01
C ASP A 29 6.78 -6.01 -28.59
N LEU A 30 6.16 -5.41 -27.57
CA LEU A 30 6.52 -5.63 -26.17
C LEU A 30 5.58 -6.64 -25.51
N THR A 31 6.18 -7.59 -24.77
CA THR A 31 5.44 -8.54 -23.95
C THR A 31 4.72 -7.84 -22.79
N THR A 32 3.61 -8.43 -22.34
CA THR A 32 2.87 -7.94 -21.18
C THR A 32 3.74 -7.87 -19.93
N GLU A 33 4.61 -8.87 -19.72
CA GLU A 33 5.57 -8.90 -18.61
C GLU A 33 6.50 -7.68 -18.64
N THR A 34 7.09 -7.36 -19.80
CA THR A 34 7.96 -6.17 -19.95
C THR A 34 7.21 -4.89 -19.64
N LYS A 35 5.95 -4.77 -20.08
CA LYS A 35 5.10 -3.60 -19.78
C LYS A 35 4.85 -3.47 -18.29
N LEU A 36 4.57 -4.57 -17.60
CA LEU A 36 4.37 -4.61 -16.15
C LEU A 36 5.67 -4.29 -15.40
N MET A 37 6.83 -4.74 -15.88
CA MET A 37 8.12 -4.33 -15.35
C MET A 37 8.33 -2.82 -15.45
N VAL A 38 8.08 -2.22 -16.63
CA VAL A 38 8.17 -0.75 -16.80
C VAL A 38 7.19 -0.03 -15.87
N TYR A 39 5.97 -0.53 -15.71
CA TYR A 39 5.00 0.03 -14.77
C TYR A 39 5.53 0.00 -13.33
N ASN A 40 6.07 -1.14 -12.89
CA ASN A 40 6.62 -1.29 -11.55
C ASN A 40 7.87 -0.42 -11.31
N GLN A 41 8.73 -0.26 -12.32
CA GLN A 41 9.98 0.50 -12.17
C GLN A 41 9.83 2.01 -12.38
N CYS A 42 8.89 2.45 -13.22
CA CYS A 42 8.75 3.86 -13.57
C CYS A 42 7.53 4.53 -12.95
N VAL A 43 6.41 3.83 -12.82
CA VAL A 43 5.12 4.45 -12.42
C VAL A 43 4.86 4.30 -10.94
N ILE A 44 5.06 3.09 -10.40
CA ILE A 44 4.84 2.82 -8.96
C ILE A 44 5.71 3.71 -8.06
N PRO A 45 7.02 3.93 -8.34
CA PRO A 45 7.84 4.78 -7.49
C PRO A 45 7.36 6.24 -7.50
N ILE A 46 6.85 6.74 -8.63
CA ILE A 46 6.24 8.08 -8.70
C ILE A 46 4.99 8.15 -7.82
N LEU A 47 4.14 7.11 -7.89
CA LEU A 47 2.89 7.05 -7.14
C LEU A 47 3.11 6.93 -5.62
N LEU A 48 4.13 6.17 -5.21
CA LEU A 48 4.38 5.82 -3.81
C LEU A 48 5.54 6.59 -3.17
N TYR A 49 6.05 7.61 -3.85
CA TYR A 49 7.12 8.45 -3.30
C TYR A 49 6.66 9.12 -2.00
N GLY A 50 7.45 8.96 -0.94
CA GLY A 50 7.13 9.49 0.39
C GLY A 50 6.03 8.73 1.15
N SER A 51 5.54 7.61 0.62
CA SER A 51 4.47 6.83 1.26
C SER A 51 4.81 6.26 2.65
N GLU A 52 6.09 6.21 2.97
CA GLU A 52 6.63 5.74 4.25
C GLU A 52 6.14 6.55 5.46
N SER A 53 5.84 7.84 5.26
CA SER A 53 5.39 8.78 6.30
C SER A 53 3.90 9.13 6.24
N TRP A 54 3.16 8.62 5.25
CA TRP A 54 1.75 8.95 5.07
C TRP A 54 0.86 8.31 6.15
N THR A 55 0.08 9.13 6.83
CA THR A 55 -1.00 8.69 7.74
C THR A 55 -2.29 8.48 6.95
N LEU A 56 -2.37 7.36 6.23
CA LEU A 56 -3.47 7.10 5.28
C LEU A 56 -4.79 6.72 5.96
N TYR A 57 -5.87 7.34 5.49
CA TYR A 57 -7.23 6.91 5.77
C TYR A 57 -7.72 5.88 4.75
N HIS A 58 -8.83 5.20 5.06
CA HIS A 58 -9.41 4.19 4.18
C HIS A 58 -9.80 4.74 2.79
N HIS A 59 -10.27 5.99 2.72
CA HIS A 59 -10.61 6.61 1.43
C HIS A 59 -9.35 6.86 0.57
N ASN A 60 -8.22 7.20 1.19
CA ASN A 60 -6.94 7.39 0.51
C ASN A 60 -6.41 6.07 -0.07
N ILE A 61 -6.45 4.99 0.70
CA ILE A 61 -6.09 3.66 0.21
C ILE A 61 -7.02 3.26 -0.95
N ARG A 62 -8.33 3.55 -0.85
CA ARG A 62 -9.28 3.27 -1.93
C ARG A 62 -8.94 4.03 -3.22
N GLN A 63 -8.58 5.32 -3.12
CA GLN A 63 -8.16 6.10 -4.29
C GLN A 63 -6.92 5.51 -4.95
N LEU A 64 -5.90 5.16 -4.15
CA LEU A 64 -4.66 4.53 -4.64
C LEU A 64 -4.96 3.19 -5.33
N ARG A 65 -5.81 2.34 -4.74
CA ARG A 65 -6.28 1.09 -5.36
C ARG A 65 -6.99 1.35 -6.69
N THR A 66 -7.88 2.34 -6.75
CA THR A 66 -8.61 2.67 -7.98
C THR A 66 -7.65 3.06 -9.11
N ILE A 67 -6.61 3.84 -8.82
CA ILE A 67 -5.60 4.23 -9.81
C ILE A 67 -4.74 3.04 -10.23
N GLN A 68 -4.30 2.20 -9.30
CA GLN A 68 -3.59 0.96 -9.62
C GLN A 68 -4.42 0.07 -10.56
N GLN A 69 -5.69 -0.17 -10.22
CA GLN A 69 -6.60 -0.98 -11.02
C GLN A 69 -6.83 -0.38 -12.42
N ARG A 70 -6.98 0.94 -12.52
CA ARG A 70 -7.11 1.62 -13.81
C ARG A 70 -5.87 1.42 -14.67
N HIS A 71 -4.68 1.59 -14.11
CA HIS A 71 -3.43 1.41 -14.83
C HIS A 71 -3.25 -0.05 -15.27
N LEU A 72 -3.41 -1.00 -14.35
CA LEU A 72 -3.23 -2.43 -14.65
C LEU A 72 -4.23 -2.93 -15.70
N ARG A 73 -5.52 -2.60 -15.60
CA ARG A 73 -6.52 -2.96 -16.62
C ARG A 73 -6.17 -2.38 -17.99
N SER A 74 -5.67 -1.14 -18.04
CA SER A 74 -5.25 -0.50 -19.29
C SER A 74 -4.03 -1.18 -19.94
N ILE A 75 -3.09 -1.65 -19.12
CA ILE A 75 -1.89 -2.37 -19.57
C ILE A 75 -2.27 -3.77 -20.06
N LEU A 76 -3.10 -4.49 -19.30
CA LEU A 76 -3.57 -5.84 -19.58
C LEU A 76 -4.68 -5.90 -20.64
N LYS A 77 -5.16 -4.75 -21.13
CA LYS A 77 -6.27 -4.63 -22.10
C LYS A 77 -7.59 -5.27 -21.64
N ILE A 78 -7.81 -5.28 -20.33
CA ILE A 78 -9.04 -5.79 -19.71
C ILE A 78 -10.15 -4.76 -19.87
N LYS A 79 -11.26 -5.17 -20.47
CA LYS A 79 -12.48 -4.41 -20.67
C LYS A 79 -13.48 -4.66 -19.54
N TRP A 80 -14.60 -3.95 -19.59
CA TRP A 80 -15.63 -4.04 -18.55
C TRP A 80 -16.48 -5.31 -18.68
N ASP A 81 -16.63 -5.82 -19.91
CA ASP A 81 -17.37 -7.02 -20.31
C ASP A 81 -16.58 -8.32 -20.15
N ASP A 82 -15.30 -8.25 -19.76
CA ASP A 82 -14.51 -9.42 -19.39
C ASP A 82 -14.88 -9.95 -17.99
N PHE A 83 -15.65 -9.19 -17.20
CA PHE A 83 -16.07 -9.50 -15.83
C PHE A 83 -14.95 -9.88 -14.85
N VAL A 84 -13.70 -9.55 -15.17
CA VAL A 84 -12.53 -9.82 -14.33
C VAL A 84 -12.58 -8.97 -13.06
N THR A 85 -12.43 -9.62 -11.91
CA THR A 85 -12.40 -8.99 -10.59
C THR A 85 -11.08 -8.24 -10.34
N ASN A 86 -11.08 -7.32 -9.37
CA ASN A 86 -9.87 -6.56 -9.03
C ASN A 86 -8.74 -7.45 -8.48
N ASP A 87 -9.07 -8.53 -7.77
CA ASP A 87 -8.08 -9.46 -7.25
C ASP A 87 -7.44 -10.27 -8.41
N GLU A 88 -8.25 -10.71 -9.38
CA GLU A 88 -7.75 -11.40 -10.59
C GLU A 88 -6.87 -10.49 -11.47
N VAL A 89 -7.19 -9.19 -11.57
CA VAL A 89 -6.32 -8.23 -12.26
C VAL A 89 -4.93 -8.19 -11.64
N LEU A 90 -4.84 -8.24 -10.30
CA LEU A 90 -3.57 -8.26 -9.58
C LEU A 90 -2.81 -9.58 -9.82
N ASP A 91 -3.53 -10.70 -9.86
CA ASP A 91 -2.93 -12.01 -10.14
C ASP A 91 -2.37 -12.11 -11.56
N LEU A 92 -3.12 -11.64 -12.56
CA LEU A 92 -2.66 -11.55 -13.95
C LEU A 92 -1.46 -10.62 -14.10
N ALA A 93 -1.37 -9.57 -13.28
CA ALA A 93 -0.25 -8.66 -13.25
C ALA A 93 0.94 -9.18 -12.43
N THR A 94 0.81 -10.33 -11.75
CA THR A 94 1.77 -10.83 -10.75
C THR A 94 2.16 -9.74 -9.74
N TYR A 95 1.19 -8.92 -9.34
CA TYR A 95 1.41 -7.71 -8.56
C TYR A 95 0.59 -7.74 -7.27
N GLU A 96 1.13 -7.14 -6.21
CA GLU A 96 0.49 -7.12 -4.88
C GLU A 96 -0.47 -5.94 -4.75
N ASP A 97 -1.46 -6.01 -3.85
CA ASP A 97 -2.29 -4.85 -3.55
C ASP A 97 -1.41 -3.68 -3.06
N ILE A 98 -1.73 -2.47 -3.52
CA ILE A 98 -1.04 -1.26 -3.09
C ILE A 98 -1.01 -1.09 -1.57
N GLU A 99 -2.03 -1.56 -0.82
CA GLU A 99 -2.01 -1.53 0.65
C GLU A 99 -0.88 -2.39 1.25
N ALA A 100 -0.58 -3.53 0.63
CA ALA A 100 0.52 -4.40 1.04
C ALA A 100 1.88 -3.74 0.77
N VAL A 101 2.04 -3.08 -0.39
CA VAL A 101 3.25 -2.31 -0.72
C VAL A 101 3.44 -1.12 0.24
N LEU A 102 2.38 -0.36 0.52
CA LEU A 102 2.39 0.75 1.48
C LEU A 102 2.78 0.27 2.89
N THR A 103 2.29 -0.89 3.30
CA THR A 103 2.67 -1.46 4.60
C THR A 103 4.14 -1.86 4.64
N ARG A 104 4.65 -2.46 3.55
CA ARG A 104 6.07 -2.81 3.43
C ARG A 104 6.97 -1.59 3.52
N ASN A 105 6.63 -0.51 2.82
CA ASN A 105 7.38 0.75 2.85
C ASN A 105 7.42 1.33 4.28
N ARG A 106 6.26 1.40 4.94
CA ARG A 106 6.16 1.87 6.34
C ARG A 106 6.99 1.02 7.31
N PHE A 107 6.98 -0.31 7.15
CA PHE A 107 7.76 -1.20 8.01
C PHE A 107 9.26 -1.13 7.73
N ARG A 108 9.67 -0.95 6.47
CA ARG A 108 11.07 -0.67 6.13
C ARG A 108 11.55 0.61 6.83
N TRP A 109 10.75 1.67 6.77
CA TRP A 109 11.03 2.94 7.44
C TRP A 109 11.03 2.80 8.97
N LEU A 110 10.04 2.14 9.55
CA LEU A 110 9.97 1.85 10.99
C LEU A 110 11.25 1.14 11.46
N GLY A 111 11.68 0.11 10.73
CA GLY A 111 12.89 -0.59 11.09
C GLY A 111 14.15 0.27 10.98
N HIS A 112 14.21 1.13 9.97
CA HIS A 112 15.30 2.08 9.83
C HIS A 112 15.35 3.05 11.03
N VAL A 113 14.22 3.65 11.40
CA VAL A 113 14.11 4.56 12.55
C VAL A 113 14.40 3.86 13.88
N ALA A 114 13.90 2.64 14.08
CA ALA A 114 14.14 1.89 15.32
C ALA A 114 15.63 1.60 15.56
N ARG A 115 16.41 1.39 14.48
CA ARG A 115 17.86 1.16 14.53
C ARG A 115 18.69 2.45 14.56
N MET A 116 18.08 3.62 14.43
CA MET A 116 18.81 4.88 14.58
C MET A 116 19.25 5.08 16.05
N PRO A 117 20.31 5.88 16.28
CA PRO A 117 20.65 6.40 17.60
C PRO A 117 19.47 7.14 18.27
N ASP A 118 19.39 7.09 19.60
CA ASP A 118 18.28 7.67 20.37
C ASP A 118 18.24 9.20 20.36
N ASP A 119 19.38 9.85 20.11
CA ASP A 119 19.51 11.31 19.94
C ASP A 119 18.90 11.82 18.62
N ARG A 120 18.47 10.93 17.72
CA ARG A 120 17.85 11.34 16.46
C ARG A 120 16.44 11.86 16.71
N PRO A 121 16.12 13.09 16.25
CA PRO A 121 14.82 13.72 16.52
C PRO A 121 13.65 12.93 15.93
N VAL A 122 13.85 12.18 14.85
CA VAL A 122 12.82 11.32 14.25
C VAL A 122 12.48 10.13 15.15
N LYS A 123 13.50 9.57 15.83
CA LYS A 123 13.31 8.46 16.77
C LYS A 123 12.66 8.97 18.06
N GLU A 124 13.16 10.09 18.59
CA GLU A 124 12.52 10.79 19.71
C GLU A 124 11.06 11.12 19.42
N LEU A 125 10.73 11.61 18.22
CA LEU A 125 9.34 11.91 17.84
C LEU A 125 8.47 10.65 17.75
N LEU A 126 9.02 9.53 17.29
CA LEU A 126 8.29 8.27 17.15
C LEU A 126 7.92 7.66 18.51
N TYR A 127 8.87 7.69 19.46
CA TYR A 127 8.71 7.10 20.80
C TYR A 127 8.24 8.11 21.86
N GLY A 128 8.33 9.41 21.56
CA GLY A 128 8.01 10.49 22.46
C GLY A 128 6.54 10.52 22.87
N GLU A 129 6.30 10.67 24.16
CA GLU A 129 4.98 10.85 24.74
C GLU A 129 4.86 12.26 25.34
N LEU A 130 3.74 12.94 25.12
CA LEU A 130 3.49 14.25 25.71
C LEU A 130 3.24 14.08 27.21
N GLY A 131 4.17 14.57 28.04
CA GLY A 131 4.06 14.50 29.50
C GLY A 131 3.00 15.43 30.11
N VAL A 132 2.54 16.45 29.38
CA VAL A 132 1.54 17.43 29.86
C VAL A 132 0.55 17.77 28.74
N GLY A 133 -0.74 17.79 29.08
CA GLY A 133 -1.84 18.21 28.20
C GLY A 133 -2.98 17.20 28.13
N LYS A 134 -4.23 17.69 28.20
CA LYS A 134 -5.42 16.86 27.95
C LYS A 134 -5.70 16.79 26.45
N ARG A 135 -6.10 15.62 25.97
CA ARG A 135 -6.57 15.46 24.58
C ARG A 135 -7.85 16.28 24.39
N ARG A 136 -7.99 16.88 23.21
CA ARG A 136 -9.26 17.52 22.82
C ARG A 136 -10.37 16.48 22.82
N VAL A 137 -11.56 16.89 23.25
CA VAL A 137 -12.76 16.06 23.23
C VAL A 137 -13.18 15.85 21.78
N GLY A 138 -13.51 14.60 21.40
CA GLY A 138 -13.82 14.20 20.03
C GLY A 138 -12.83 13.17 19.46
N ARG A 139 -13.02 12.78 18.19
CA ARG A 139 -12.12 11.81 17.53
C ARG A 139 -10.78 12.49 17.20
N PRO A 140 -9.65 12.03 17.78
CA PRO A 140 -8.35 12.59 17.44
C PRO A 140 -7.97 12.32 15.98
N LEU A 141 -7.14 13.18 15.41
CA LEU A 141 -6.49 12.91 14.12
C LEU A 141 -5.64 11.64 14.22
N LEU A 142 -5.59 10.90 13.11
CA LEU A 142 -4.87 9.63 13.04
C LEU A 142 -3.36 9.89 13.10
N ARG A 143 -2.67 9.25 14.05
CA ARG A 143 -1.21 9.37 14.18
C ARG A 143 -0.51 8.31 13.34
N TYR A 144 0.76 8.56 13.04
CA TYR A 144 1.62 7.56 12.42
C TYR A 144 1.68 6.26 13.23
N LYS A 145 1.89 6.35 14.56
CA LYS A 145 1.89 5.20 15.49
C LYS A 145 0.59 4.39 15.43
N ASP A 146 -0.56 5.06 15.25
CA ASP A 146 -1.85 4.36 15.13
C ASP A 146 -1.92 3.55 13.84
N THR A 147 -1.47 4.12 12.72
CA THR A 147 -1.42 3.41 11.43
C THR A 147 -0.46 2.21 11.45
N LEU A 148 0.67 2.35 12.13
CA LEU A 148 1.62 1.25 12.34
C LEU A 148 1.00 0.16 13.20
N LYS A 149 0.36 0.54 14.32
CA LYS A 149 -0.26 -0.41 15.23
C LYS A 149 -1.31 -1.27 14.51
N VAL A 150 -2.14 -0.67 13.66
CA VAL A 150 -3.12 -1.42 12.84
C VAL A 150 -2.41 -2.44 11.93
N SER A 151 -1.36 -2.03 11.21
CA SER A 151 -0.59 -2.94 10.36
C SER A 151 0.13 -4.04 11.14
N LEU A 152 0.69 -3.72 12.32
CA LEU A 152 1.37 -4.68 13.19
C LEU A 152 0.40 -5.72 13.78
N ILE A 153 -0.82 -5.30 14.12
CA ILE A 153 -1.89 -6.21 14.58
C ILE A 153 -2.32 -7.13 13.44
N LYS A 154 -2.60 -6.58 12.25
CA LYS A 154 -2.96 -7.39 11.07
C LYS A 154 -1.86 -8.39 10.69
N GLY A 155 -0.60 -8.05 10.96
CA GLY A 155 0.56 -8.89 10.70
C GLY A 155 0.87 -9.93 11.77
N ASP A 156 0.20 -9.87 12.92
CA ASP A 156 0.51 -10.67 14.13
C ASP A 156 1.97 -10.52 14.61
N VAL A 157 2.47 -9.28 14.57
CA VAL A 157 3.87 -8.94 14.90
C VAL A 157 3.98 -7.83 15.95
N LEU A 158 2.85 -7.37 16.49
CA LEU A 158 2.82 -6.27 17.45
C LEU A 158 3.65 -6.55 18.72
N HIS A 159 3.73 -7.81 19.15
CA HIS A 159 4.45 -8.17 20.38
C HIS A 159 5.94 -8.43 20.17
N THR A 160 6.35 -8.78 18.95
CA THR A 160 7.71 -9.27 18.65
C THR A 160 8.53 -8.30 17.80
N TRP A 161 7.89 -7.30 17.16
CA TRP A 161 8.58 -6.44 16.19
C TRP A 161 9.80 -5.72 16.79
N SER A 162 9.73 -5.27 18.06
CA SER A 162 10.83 -4.54 18.72
C SER A 162 12.07 -5.40 18.94
N GLU A 163 11.92 -6.71 19.09
CA GLU A 163 13.04 -7.64 19.25
C GLU A 163 13.64 -7.97 17.88
N VAL A 164 12.77 -8.20 16.89
CA VAL A 164 13.15 -8.59 15.53
C VAL A 164 13.78 -7.43 14.75
N VAL A 165 13.46 -6.18 15.09
CA VAL A 165 13.89 -5.01 14.31
C VAL A 165 15.40 -4.80 14.29
N ASN A 166 16.12 -5.29 15.31
CA ASN A 166 17.57 -5.13 15.40
C ASN A 166 18.31 -5.98 14.36
N ASP A 167 17.80 -7.18 14.06
CA ASP A 167 18.31 -7.98 12.95
C ASP A 167 17.65 -7.54 11.63
N SER A 168 18.42 -6.89 10.76
CA SER A 168 17.95 -6.44 9.45
C SER A 168 17.40 -7.59 8.60
N SER A 169 17.96 -8.79 8.68
CA SER A 169 17.54 -9.93 7.85
C SER A 169 16.21 -10.48 8.34
N SER A 170 16.06 -10.71 9.64
CA SER A 170 14.77 -11.12 10.22
C SER A 170 13.71 -10.04 10.07
N TRP A 171 14.05 -8.76 10.25
CA TRP A 171 13.12 -7.66 10.01
C TRP A 171 12.59 -7.62 8.58
N ARG A 172 13.45 -7.82 7.58
CA ARG A 172 13.03 -7.89 6.17
C ARG A 172 12.07 -9.05 5.93
N ARG A 173 12.36 -10.24 6.47
CA ARG A 173 11.48 -11.43 6.36
C ARG A 173 10.12 -11.17 7.00
N THR A 174 10.10 -10.63 8.21
CA THR A 174 8.86 -10.27 8.92
C THR A 174 8.06 -9.23 8.15
N THR A 175 8.73 -8.19 7.65
CA THR A 175 8.09 -7.13 6.87
C THR A 175 7.42 -7.67 5.61
N PHE A 176 8.12 -8.54 4.88
CA PHE A 176 7.57 -9.20 3.70
C PHE A 176 6.42 -10.14 4.07
N GLY A 177 6.61 -11.00 5.07
CA GLY A 177 5.59 -11.94 5.54
C GLY A 177 4.31 -11.26 6.02
N THR A 178 4.41 -10.15 6.75
CA THR A 178 3.25 -9.36 7.16
C THR A 178 2.51 -8.77 5.96
N ALA A 179 3.24 -8.20 4.98
CA ALA A 179 2.60 -7.63 3.79
C ALA A 179 1.82 -8.70 3.00
N VAL A 180 2.40 -9.90 2.84
CA VAL A 180 1.76 -11.04 2.18
C VAL A 180 0.51 -11.50 2.95
N LYS A 181 0.62 -11.67 4.28
CA LYS A 181 -0.53 -12.04 5.13
C LYS A 181 -1.67 -11.01 5.01
N MET A 182 -1.34 -9.73 4.98
CA MET A 182 -2.32 -8.65 4.85
C MET A 182 -3.02 -8.68 3.48
N ASP A 183 -2.27 -8.93 2.40
CA ASP A 183 -2.81 -9.09 1.05
C ASP A 183 -3.78 -10.28 0.98
N GLN A 184 -3.35 -11.44 1.49
CA GLN A 184 -4.16 -12.67 1.54
C GLN A 184 -5.45 -12.48 2.35
N CYS A 185 -5.34 -11.93 3.56
CA CYS A 185 -6.50 -11.65 4.41
C CYS A 185 -7.49 -10.69 3.73
N GLY A 186 -6.98 -9.65 3.06
CA GLY A 186 -7.81 -8.72 2.27
C GLY A 186 -8.56 -9.41 1.12
N ARG A 187 -7.87 -10.29 0.38
CA ARG A 187 -8.47 -11.09 -0.70
C ARG A 187 -9.57 -12.02 -0.18
N GLU A 188 -9.32 -12.73 0.92
CA GLU A 188 -10.32 -13.59 1.57
C GLU A 188 -11.56 -12.81 2.00
N GLU A 189 -11.38 -11.63 2.59
CA GLU A 189 -12.50 -10.75 2.94
C GLU A 189 -13.30 -10.32 1.70
N ASN A 190 -12.62 -9.99 0.60
CA ASN A 190 -13.27 -9.61 -0.64
C ASN A 190 -14.11 -10.76 -1.21
N ILE A 191 -13.59 -11.99 -1.18
CA ILE A 191 -14.31 -13.21 -1.58
C ILE A 191 -15.55 -13.42 -0.71
N LYS A 192 -15.40 -13.36 0.62
CA LYS A 192 -16.52 -13.50 1.57
C LYS A 192 -17.60 -12.44 1.33
N LYS A 193 -17.20 -11.18 1.11
CA LYS A 193 -18.13 -10.07 0.80
C LYS A 193 -18.89 -10.32 -0.52
N ARG A 194 -18.24 -10.88 -1.54
CA ARG A 194 -18.89 -11.25 -2.81
C ARG A 194 -19.89 -12.39 -2.62
N GLN A 195 -19.52 -13.45 -1.91
CA GLN A 195 -20.40 -14.59 -1.62
C GLN A 195 -21.68 -14.15 -0.88
N ARG A 196 -21.55 -13.30 0.14
CA ARG A 196 -22.71 -12.74 0.87
C ARG A 196 -23.66 -11.97 -0.03
N ARG A 197 -23.15 -11.17 -0.98
CA ARG A 197 -23.97 -10.44 -1.95
C ARG A 197 -24.68 -11.36 -2.93
N HIS A 198 -24.01 -12.44 -3.34
CA HIS A 198 -24.63 -13.42 -4.22
C HIS A 198 -25.78 -14.15 -3.52
N GLN A 199 -25.57 -14.55 -2.26
CA GLN A 199 -26.60 -15.17 -1.43
C GLN A 199 -27.79 -14.23 -1.20
N SER A 200 -27.55 -12.94 -0.92
CA SER A 200 -28.65 -11.96 -0.71
C SER A 200 -29.46 -11.65 -1.96
N ASN A 201 -28.92 -11.92 -3.16
CA ASN A 201 -29.63 -11.67 -4.41
C ASN A 201 -30.44 -12.90 -4.87
N LEU A 202 -30.21 -14.07 -4.26
CA LEU A 202 -30.91 -15.33 -4.56
C LEU A 202 -32.06 -15.61 -3.57
N SER A 203 -32.08 -14.94 -2.42
CA SER A 203 -33.12 -14.95 -1.39
C SER A 203 -34.14 -13.84 -1.62
#